data_AF-A0A7V3BG16-F1
#
_entry.id   AF-A0A7V3BG16-F1
#
_cell.length_a   1.000
_cell.length_b   1.000
_cell.length_c   1.000
_cell.angle_alpha   90.00
_cell.angle_beta   90.00
_cell.angle_gamma   90.00
#
_symmetry.space_group_name_H-M   'P 1'
#
loop_
_entity.id
_entity.type
_entity.pdbx_description
1 polymer ?
#
loop_
_entity_poly.entity_id
_entity_poly.type
_entity_poly.pdbx_seq_one_letter_code
_entity_poly.pdbx_strand_id
1 'polypeptide(L)' 'MQRLQQQLNNEIMSRPFSVADEARVKAYIQDAQKRGEVPAPYTGKHWKPGYTCVDLRPYSYREYLACRYYHFYYGRYYR' A
#
# COMPACT_ATOMS: atom_id res chain seq x y z
N MET A 1 1.40 23.20 -16.71
CA MET A 1 1.70 21.94 -15.98
C MET A 1 1.32 22.03 -14.48
N GLN A 2 0.11 22.49 -14.12
CA GLN A 2 -0.30 22.62 -12.70
C GLN A 2 -1.59 21.85 -12.35
N ARG A 3 -2.42 21.51 -13.36
CA ARG A 3 -3.68 20.78 -13.13
C ARG A 3 -3.48 19.35 -12.62
N LEU A 4 -2.43 18.66 -13.09
CA LEU A 4 -2.14 17.29 -12.65
C LEU A 4 -1.73 17.24 -11.16
N GLN A 5 -0.93 18.20 -10.70
CA GLN A 5 -0.46 18.26 -9.33
C GLN A 5 -1.59 18.55 -8.33
N GLN A 6 -2.54 19.41 -8.72
CA GLN A 6 -3.69 19.76 -7.88
C GLN A 6 -4.69 18.61 -7.73
N GLN A 7 -4.91 17.81 -8.78
CA GLN A 7 -5.76 16.61 -8.68
C GLN A 7 -5.14 15.55 -7.78
N LEU A 8 -3.82 15.31 -7.90
CA LEU A 8 -3.08 14.44 -6.99
C LEU A 8 -3.19 14.90 -5.53
N ASN A 9 -3.09 16.20 -5.26
CA ASN A 9 -3.16 16.73 -3.91
C ASN A 9 -4.55 16.59 -3.27
N ASN A 10 -5.63 16.73 -4.05
CA ASN A 10 -6.99 16.61 -3.53
C ASN A 10 -7.38 15.17 -3.18
N GLU A 11 -6.91 14.18 -3.94
CA GLU A 11 -7.12 12.77 -3.59
C GLU A 11 -6.34 12.38 -2.32
N ILE A 12 -5.12 12.92 -2.15
CA ILE A 12 -4.26 12.67 -0.99
C ILE A 12 -4.83 13.27 0.30
N MET A 13 -5.43 14.47 0.26
CA MET A 13 -5.98 15.15 1.43
C MET A 13 -7.21 14.44 2.04
N SER A 14 -7.92 13.61 1.27
CA SER A 14 -9.10 12.87 1.74
C SER A 14 -8.78 11.63 2.59
N ARG A 15 -7.50 11.20 2.60
CA ARG A 15 -7.05 9.98 3.28
C ARG A 15 -6.05 10.38 4.38
N PRO A 16 -6.31 10.11 5.67
CA PRO A 16 -5.43 10.57 6.74
C PRO A 16 -4.04 9.96 6.58
N PHE A 17 -3.10 10.80 6.13
CA PHE A 17 -1.68 10.52 6.05
C PHE A 17 -1.09 10.59 7.46
N SER A 18 -0.81 9.43 8.06
CA SER A 18 -0.11 9.33 9.33
C SER A 18 1.36 9.07 9.04
N VAL A 19 2.23 10.04 9.38
CA VAL A 19 3.69 9.91 9.26
C VAL A 19 4.19 8.67 10.01
N ALA A 20 3.61 8.39 11.18
CA ALA A 20 3.94 7.22 11.99
C ALA A 20 3.58 5.90 11.27
N ASP A 21 2.51 5.88 10.49
CA ASP A 21 2.13 4.70 9.72
C ASP A 21 3.05 4.50 8.50
N GLU A 22 3.46 5.57 7.83
CA GLU A 22 4.40 5.46 6.70
C GLU A 22 5.79 4.97 7.17
N ALA A 23 6.25 5.39 8.34
CA ALA A 23 7.48 4.87 8.94
C ALA A 23 7.39 3.35 9.21
N ARG A 24 6.25 2.87 9.72
CA ARG A 24 6.03 1.43 9.95
C ARG A 24 5.97 0.64 8.65
N VAL A 25 5.28 1.16 7.63
CA VAL A 25 5.23 0.54 6.30
C VAL A 25 6.65 0.41 5.73
N LYS A 26 7.44 1.48 5.80
CA LYS A 26 8.83 1.48 5.32
C LYS A 26 9.68 0.46 6.05
N ALA A 27 9.60 0.41 7.39
CA ALA A 27 10.34 -0.57 8.19
C ALA A 27 9.96 -2.01 7.82
N TYR A 28 8.65 -2.29 7.68
CA TYR A 28 8.16 -3.60 7.25
C TYR A 28 8.72 -4.02 5.89
N ILE A 29 8.69 -3.12 4.89
CA ILE A 29 9.23 -3.37 3.56
C ILE A 29 10.73 -3.64 3.62
N GLN A 30 11.49 -2.81 4.34
CA GLN A 30 12.93 -2.97 4.48
C GLN A 30 13.29 -4.31 5.12
N ASP A 31 12.56 -4.74 6.14
CA ASP A 31 12.82 -6.02 6.79
C ASP A 31 12.45 -7.21 5.88
N ALA A 32 11.35 -7.13 5.13
CA ALA A 32 10.98 -8.16 4.16
C ALA A 32 12.02 -8.26 3.02
N GLN A 33 12.53 -7.13 2.54
CA GLN A 33 13.61 -7.08 1.55
C GLN A 33 14.91 -7.69 2.07
N LYS A 34 15.30 -7.36 3.31
CA LYS A 34 16.50 -7.93 3.94
C LYS A 34 16.41 -9.45 4.07
N ARG A 35 15.21 -9.99 4.29
CA ARG A 35 14.95 -11.43 4.33
C ARG A 35 14.90 -12.09 2.95
N GLY A 36 14.95 -11.31 1.86
CA GLY A 36 14.83 -11.82 0.50
C GLY A 36 13.45 -12.42 0.19
N GLU A 37 12.42 -12.04 0.96
CA GLU A 37 11.08 -12.60 0.79
C GLU A 37 10.42 -12.06 -0.47
N VAL A 38 10.07 -12.93 -1.41
CA VAL A 38 9.26 -12.53 -2.55
C VAL A 38 7.80 -12.39 -2.08
N PRO A 39 7.15 -11.22 -2.26
CA PRO A 39 5.76 -11.07 -1.84
C PRO A 39 4.87 -12.02 -2.63
N ALA A 40 4.11 -12.84 -1.90
CA ALA A 40 3.15 -13.77 -2.48
C ALA A 40 1.95 -13.02 -3.09
N PRO A 41 1.22 -13.65 -4.03
CA PRO A 41 -0.11 -13.19 -4.41
C PRO A 41 -1.01 -13.03 -3.18
N TYR A 42 -2.05 -12.22 -3.31
CA TYR A 42 -2.97 -11.98 -2.21
C TYR A 42 -3.66 -13.28 -1.78
N THR A 43 -3.60 -13.56 -0.48
CA THR A 43 -4.23 -14.75 0.15
C THR A 43 -5.32 -14.38 1.16
N GLY A 44 -5.65 -13.09 1.30
CA GLY A 44 -6.70 -12.61 2.20
C GLY A 44 -8.10 -12.70 1.60
N LYS A 45 -9.07 -12.05 2.25
CA LYS A 45 -10.49 -12.09 1.85
C LYS A 45 -11.10 -10.75 1.42
N HIS A 46 -10.38 -9.65 1.63
CA HIS A 46 -10.90 -8.29 1.49
C HIS A 46 -10.48 -7.59 0.19
N TRP A 47 -9.54 -8.16 -0.57
CA TRP A 47 -9.17 -7.62 -1.88
C TRP A 47 -10.31 -7.76 -2.89
N LYS A 48 -10.50 -6.71 -3.70
CA LYS A 48 -11.45 -6.70 -4.82
C LYS A 48 -10.82 -6.03 -6.03
N PRO A 49 -11.23 -6.40 -7.26
CA PRO A 49 -10.83 -5.67 -8.46
C PRO A 49 -11.10 -4.18 -8.32
N GLY A 50 -10.10 -3.35 -8.65
CA GLY A 50 -10.15 -1.89 -8.53
C GLY A 50 -9.72 -1.34 -7.16
N TYR A 51 -9.39 -2.18 -6.19
CA TYR A 51 -8.85 -1.72 -4.90
C TYR A 51 -7.39 -1.26 -5.04
N THR A 52 -7.02 -0.36 -4.14
CA THR A 52 -5.65 -0.01 -3.81
C THR A 52 -5.31 -0.57 -2.43
N CYS A 53 -4.04 -0.54 -2.03
CA CYS A 53 -3.66 -1.01 -0.69
C CYS A 53 -4.42 -0.28 0.43
N VAL A 54 -4.72 1.01 0.25
CA VAL A 54 -5.43 1.81 1.26
C VAL A 54 -6.81 1.23 1.57
N ASP A 55 -7.47 0.64 0.59
CA ASP A 55 -8.82 0.07 0.75
C ASP A 55 -8.80 -1.19 1.64
N LEU A 56 -7.64 -1.82 1.84
CA LEU A 56 -7.45 -2.91 2.80
C LEU A 56 -7.26 -2.42 4.24
N ARG A 57 -6.88 -1.15 4.45
CA ARG A 57 -6.55 -0.60 5.78
C ARG A 57 -7.69 -0.72 6.79
N PRO A 58 -8.98 -0.51 6.45
CA PRO A 58 -10.09 -0.69 7.39
C PRO A 58 -10.35 -2.15 7.76
N TYR A 59 -9.97 -3.10 6.90
CA TYR A 59 -10.23 -4.52 7.10
C TYR A 59 -9.10 -5.23 7.84
N SER A 60 -7.85 -4.94 7.47
CA SER A 60 -6.68 -5.58 8.06
C SER A 60 -5.41 -4.78 7.79
N TYR A 61 -4.75 -4.34 8.88
CA TYR A 61 -3.45 -3.68 8.77
C TYR A 61 -2.37 -4.62 8.21
N ARG A 62 -2.48 -5.93 8.46
CA ARG A 62 -1.56 -6.94 7.91
C ARG A 62 -1.72 -7.06 6.40
N GLU A 63 -2.96 -7.11 5.90
CA GLU A 63 -3.22 -7.17 4.46
C GLU A 63 -2.81 -5.86 3.77
N TYR A 64 -3.03 -4.73 4.44
CA TYR A 64 -2.50 -3.43 4.01
C TYR A 64 -0.98 -3.46 3.86
N LEU A 65 -0.23 -3.90 4.87
CA LEU A 65 1.23 -3.99 4.82
C LEU A 65 1.71 -4.94 3.71
N ALA A 66 1.10 -6.12 3.60
CA ALA A 66 1.40 -7.08 2.55
C ALA A 66 1.17 -6.47 1.16
N CYS A 67 0.08 -5.72 0.97
CA CYS A 67 -0.20 -5.02 -0.28
C CYS A 67 0.84 -3.93 -0.57
N ARG A 68 1.20 -3.12 0.43
CA ARG A 68 2.24 -2.07 0.27
C ARG A 68 3.56 -2.70 -0.15
N TYR A 69 3.92 -3.85 0.43
CA TYR A 69 5.13 -4.58 0.03
C TYR A 69 5.02 -5.17 -1.38
N TYR A 70 3.91 -5.82 -1.71
CA TYR A 70 3.66 -6.36 -3.05
C TYR A 70 3.74 -5.27 -4.13
N HIS A 71 3.09 -4.13 -3.90
CA HIS A 71 3.10 -2.99 -4.80
C HIS A 71 4.49 -2.38 -4.93
N PHE A 72 5.25 -2.28 -3.84
CA PHE A 72 6.65 -1.81 -3.89
C PHE A 72 7.54 -2.75 -4.73
N TYR A 73 7.37 -4.07 -4.58
CA TYR A 73 8.19 -5.06 -5.27
C TYR A 73 7.83 -5.21 -6.76
N TYR A 74 6.54 -5.27 -7.10
CA TYR A 74 6.07 -5.53 -8.47
C TYR A 74 5.63 -4.29 -9.25
N GLY A 75 5.51 -3.13 -8.59
CA GLY A 75 5.00 -1.90 -9.21
C GLY A 75 3.52 -1.96 -9.63
N ARG A 76 2.76 -2.93 -9.12
CA ARG A 76 1.34 -3.16 -9.44
C ARG A 76 0.57 -3.69 -8.23
N TYR A 77 -0.74 -3.51 -8.24
CA TYR A 77 -1.64 -4.09 -7.25
C TYR A 77 -1.93 -5.57 -7.51
N TYR A 78 -2.58 -6.24 -6.55
CA TYR A 78 -3.03 -7.60 -6.74
C TYR A 78 -4.06 -7.68 -7.89
N ARG A 79 -4.09 -8.84 -8.55
CA ARG A 79 -5.05 -9.17 -9.60
C ARG A 79 -6.16 -10.03 -9.04
#